data_AF-A0A1I6JUK9-F1
#
_entry.id   AF-A0A1I6JUK9-F1
#
_cell.length_a   1.000
_cell.length_b   1.000
_cell.length_c   1.000
_cell.angle_alpha   90.00
_cell.angle_beta   90.00
_cell.angle_gamma   90.00
#
_symmetry.space_group_name_H-M   'P 1'
#
loop_
_entity.id
_entity.type
_entity.pdbx_description
1 polymer ?
#
loop_
_entity_poly.entity_id
_entity_poly.type
_entity_poly.pdbx_seq_one_letter_code
_entity_poly.pdbx_strand_id
1 'polypeptide(L)'
;MTAETDGARSERSRRRRRTVIVAGAAGVALLGIVVGVIVAWSGGAGTPPSDGPIYLWDTAADEFAEAPGATFAAERSVNWAGDDTDSLVPIVCPADSTEAFTFISRAGSERTGISGWQAYSVSGFDPEPTVAGRLEVLLPVASLDYQSDGSLPAYEAVLRDGGTWSAGLACTTDAGRAVTGAFYRTVQIAADAGSFTVDPIGGK
;
A
#
# COMPACT_ATOMS: atom_id res chain seq x y z
N MET A 1 -22.53 27.80 -47.39
CA MET A 1 -22.56 29.24 -47.73
C MET A 1 -22.02 29.98 -46.52
N THR A 2 -20.70 30.20 -46.47
CA THR A 2 -20.01 31.48 -46.80
C THR A 2 -20.31 32.57 -45.76
N ALA A 3 -19.37 33.25 -45.11
CA ALA A 3 -17.99 33.51 -45.47
C ALA A 3 -17.13 33.86 -44.24
N GLU A 4 -15.85 33.52 -44.40
CA GLU A 4 -14.65 33.99 -43.73
C GLU A 4 -14.42 35.49 -44.02
N THR A 5 -13.88 36.25 -43.07
CA THR A 5 -13.13 37.46 -43.44
C THR A 5 -11.99 37.72 -42.46
N ASP A 6 -10.82 37.52 -43.02
CA ASP A 6 -9.47 37.74 -42.55
C ASP A 6 -9.17 39.26 -42.44
N GLY A 7 -8.42 39.67 -41.42
CA GLY A 7 -8.13 41.06 -41.09
C GLY A 7 -6.64 41.28 -40.87
N ALA A 8 -5.94 41.56 -41.97
CA ALA A 8 -4.49 41.65 -42.07
C ALA A 8 -3.86 42.93 -41.49
N ARG A 9 -2.70 42.73 -40.84
CA ARG A 9 -1.39 43.37 -41.11
C ARG A 9 -1.28 44.91 -41.10
N SER A 10 -0.47 45.42 -40.18
CA SER A 10 0.30 46.66 -40.39
C SER A 10 1.72 46.52 -39.81
N GLU A 11 2.68 46.38 -40.73
CA GLU A 11 4.11 46.58 -40.50
C GLU A 11 4.41 48.09 -40.39
N ARG A 12 5.36 48.49 -39.55
CA ARG A 12 6.63 49.12 -40.00
C ARG A 12 7.44 49.75 -38.87
N SER A 13 8.68 49.25 -38.79
CA SER A 13 9.93 50.02 -38.71
C SER A 13 10.17 50.92 -37.49
N ARG A 14 11.26 50.67 -36.77
CA ARG A 14 12.52 51.42 -36.95
C ARG A 14 13.62 51.00 -35.97
N ARG A 15 14.78 50.72 -36.58
CA ARG A 15 16.14 51.16 -36.20
C ARG A 15 16.77 50.64 -34.88
N ARG A 16 17.80 49.83 -35.13
CA ARG A 16 19.21 50.04 -34.71
C ARG A 16 19.44 50.51 -33.27
N ARG A 17 20.11 49.66 -32.49
CA ARG A 17 21.51 49.86 -32.11
C ARG A 17 22.06 48.57 -31.51
N ARG A 18 23.14 48.08 -32.13
CA ARG A 18 24.07 47.13 -31.52
C ARG A 18 24.79 47.89 -30.40
N THR A 19 24.70 47.40 -29.18
CA THR A 19 25.72 47.64 -28.15
C THR A 19 25.89 46.33 -27.40
N VAL A 20 27.01 45.67 -27.68
CA VAL A 20 27.54 44.54 -26.91
C VAL A 20 28.18 45.16 -25.67
N ILE A 21 27.66 44.82 -24.49
CA ILE A 21 28.35 45.07 -23.22
C ILE A 21 28.66 43.71 -22.63
N VAL A 22 29.94 43.35 -22.67
CA VAL A 22 30.52 42.23 -21.93
C VAL A 22 31.04 42.80 -20.62
N ALA A 23 30.42 42.40 -19.51
CA ALA A 23 30.92 42.42 -18.15
C ALA A 23 30.11 41.30 -17.46
N GLY A 24 30.66 40.32 -16.78
CA GLY A 24 31.83 40.30 -15.90
C GLY A 24 31.39 39.40 -14.75
N ALA A 25 32.24 38.41 -14.44
CA ALA A 25 31.99 37.24 -13.62
C ALA A 25 31.37 37.45 -12.21
N ALA A 26 30.94 36.29 -11.67
CA ALA A 26 30.85 35.95 -10.24
C ALA A 26 29.52 36.22 -9.53
N GLY A 27 28.49 35.45 -9.89
CA GLY A 27 27.38 35.13 -8.99
C GLY A 27 27.76 33.93 -8.13
N VAL A 28 28.02 34.18 -6.86
CA VAL A 28 28.33 33.20 -5.81
C VAL A 28 27.21 32.16 -5.73
N ALA A 29 27.49 30.92 -6.12
CA ALA A 29 26.63 29.78 -5.82
C ALA A 29 26.74 29.49 -4.32
N LEU A 30 25.74 29.94 -3.56
CA LEU A 30 25.51 29.47 -2.19
C LEU A 30 25.16 27.99 -2.27
N LEU A 31 26.18 27.13 -2.12
CA LEU A 31 26.02 25.75 -1.73
C LEU A 31 25.37 25.75 -0.34
N GLY A 32 24.04 25.70 -0.31
CA GLY A 32 23.29 25.33 0.88
C GLY A 32 23.70 23.91 1.24
N ILE A 33 24.55 23.77 2.24
CA ILE A 33 24.81 22.49 2.89
C ILE A 33 23.51 22.11 3.58
N VAL A 34 22.68 21.33 2.88
CA VAL A 34 21.64 20.53 3.53
C VAL A 34 22.39 19.54 4.39
N VAL A 35 22.53 19.85 5.68
CA VAL A 35 22.90 18.86 6.68
C VAL A 35 21.73 17.88 6.71
N GLY A 36 21.84 16.83 5.88
CA GLY A 36 20.98 15.68 5.98
C GLY A 36 21.17 15.11 7.38
N VAL A 37 20.21 15.33 8.26
CA VAL A 37 20.10 14.57 9.49
C VAL A 37 19.87 13.14 9.03
N ILE A 38 20.94 12.35 8.98
CA ILE A 38 20.83 10.90 8.93
C ILE A 38 20.24 10.54 10.29
N VAL A 39 18.91 10.42 10.33
CA VAL A 39 18.26 9.74 11.43
C VAL A 39 18.77 8.31 11.35
N ALA A 40 19.80 8.01 12.12
CA ALA A 40 20.23 6.65 12.36
C ALA A 40 19.04 5.96 13.01
N TRP A 41 18.28 5.24 12.19
CA TRP A 41 17.24 4.33 12.65
C TRP A 41 17.96 3.31 13.53
N SER A 42 17.91 3.50 14.85
CA SER A 42 18.35 2.50 15.80
C SER A 42 17.44 1.30 15.57
N GLY A 43 17.96 0.27 14.91
CA GLY A 43 17.25 -0.98 14.67
C GLY A 43 16.71 -1.48 16.00
N GLY A 44 15.41 -1.23 16.25
CA GLY A 44 14.65 -2.01 17.19
C GLY A 44 14.79 -3.47 16.79
N ALA A 45 14.67 -4.38 17.77
CA ALA A 45 14.64 -5.81 17.50
C ALA A 45 13.77 -6.05 16.27
N GLY A 46 14.40 -6.49 15.17
CA GLY A 46 13.75 -6.49 13.86
C GLY A 46 12.46 -7.29 13.98
N THR A 47 11.35 -6.69 13.58
CA THR A 47 10.06 -7.37 13.49
C THR A 47 10.29 -8.70 12.79
N PRO A 48 9.86 -9.84 13.36
CA PRO A 48 9.97 -11.11 12.68
C PRO A 48 9.31 -10.97 11.30
N PRO A 49 9.96 -11.43 10.22
CA PRO A 49 9.40 -11.28 8.89
C PRO A 49 8.03 -11.93 8.79
N SER A 50 7.28 -11.55 7.76
CA SER A 50 6.10 -12.28 7.31
C SER A 50 6.41 -13.78 7.20
N ASP A 51 5.48 -14.64 7.61
CA ASP A 51 5.62 -16.10 7.58
C ASP A 51 5.59 -16.68 6.16
N GLY A 52 5.27 -15.85 5.16
CA GLY A 52 5.32 -16.17 3.75
C GLY A 52 4.97 -14.96 2.88
N PRO A 53 5.18 -15.06 1.55
CA PRO A 53 4.66 -14.06 0.62
C PRO A 53 3.13 -14.15 0.55
N ILE A 54 2.50 -13.02 0.28
CA ILE A 54 1.11 -12.93 -0.15
C ILE A 54 1.02 -11.94 -1.30
N TYR A 55 0.01 -12.14 -2.13
CA TYR A 55 -0.15 -11.50 -3.42
C TYR A 55 -1.50 -10.83 -3.50
N LEU A 56 -1.55 -9.59 -3.97
CA LEU A 56 -2.78 -8.85 -4.16
C LEU A 56 -3.37 -9.16 -5.53
N TRP A 57 -4.64 -9.55 -5.53
CA TRP A 57 -5.42 -9.84 -6.73
C TRP A 57 -6.65 -8.94 -6.80
N ASP A 58 -7.00 -8.55 -8.01
CA ASP A 58 -8.21 -7.80 -8.30
C ASP A 58 -9.37 -8.77 -8.52
N THR A 59 -10.34 -8.77 -7.61
CA THR A 59 -11.48 -9.69 -7.67
C THR A 59 -12.41 -9.39 -8.85
N ALA A 60 -12.48 -8.14 -9.30
CA ALA A 60 -13.36 -7.74 -10.39
C ALA A 60 -12.78 -8.07 -11.78
N ALA A 61 -11.44 -8.04 -11.89
CA ALA A 61 -10.74 -8.37 -13.14
C ALA A 61 -10.25 -9.82 -13.20
N ASP A 62 -10.17 -10.52 -12.06
CA ASP A 62 -9.47 -11.81 -11.91
C ASP A 62 -8.03 -11.72 -12.44
N GLU A 63 -7.37 -10.60 -12.10
CA GLU A 63 -6.02 -10.27 -12.57
C GLU A 63 -5.10 -9.98 -11.39
N PHE A 64 -3.84 -10.36 -11.55
CA PHE A 64 -2.79 -10.01 -10.61
C PHE A 64 -2.67 -8.48 -10.55
N ALA A 65 -2.87 -7.91 -9.36
CA ALA A 65 -3.08 -6.49 -9.21
C ALA A 65 -1.77 -5.69 -9.11
N GLU A 66 -0.66 -6.35 -8.75
CA GLU A 66 0.58 -5.68 -8.32
C GLU A 66 1.52 -5.25 -9.46
N ALA A 67 1.05 -4.38 -10.36
CA ALA A 67 1.96 -3.65 -11.24
C ALA A 67 2.84 -2.68 -10.40
N PRO A 68 4.13 -2.48 -10.72
CA PRO A 68 4.97 -1.52 -10.01
C PRO A 68 4.34 -0.12 -9.97
N GLY A 69 4.09 0.40 -8.77
CA GLY A 69 3.45 1.70 -8.55
C GLY A 69 1.93 1.70 -8.72
N ALA A 70 1.29 0.54 -8.85
CA ALA A 70 -0.16 0.43 -8.86
C ALA A 70 -0.76 1.06 -7.58
N THR A 71 -1.79 1.87 -7.79
CA THR A 71 -2.54 2.54 -6.72
C THR A 71 -3.95 2.00 -6.71
N PHE A 72 -4.42 1.60 -5.54
CA PHE A 72 -5.73 1.02 -5.32
C PHE A 72 -6.58 1.97 -4.50
N ALA A 73 -7.82 2.19 -4.90
CA ALA A 73 -8.80 2.85 -4.05
C ALA A 73 -9.05 1.97 -2.81
N ALA A 74 -9.29 2.58 -1.66
CA ALA A 74 -9.48 1.85 -0.41
C ALA A 74 -10.68 0.88 -0.46
N GLU A 75 -11.70 1.26 -1.23
CA GLU A 75 -12.93 0.52 -1.51
C GLU A 75 -12.82 -0.44 -2.70
N ARG A 76 -11.68 -0.49 -3.39
CA ARG A 76 -11.51 -1.42 -4.52
C ARG A 76 -11.59 -2.84 -3.99
N SER A 77 -12.39 -3.68 -4.63
CA SER A 77 -12.51 -5.10 -4.30
C SER A 77 -11.24 -5.85 -4.70
N VAL A 78 -10.40 -6.12 -3.72
CA VAL A 78 -9.15 -6.85 -3.87
C VAL A 78 -9.02 -7.87 -2.75
N ASN A 79 -8.32 -8.95 -3.02
CA ASN A 79 -8.08 -10.04 -2.08
C ASN A 79 -6.61 -10.45 -2.06
N TRP A 80 -6.18 -11.02 -0.94
CA TRP A 80 -4.88 -11.69 -0.90
C TRP A 80 -4.98 -13.11 -1.47
N ALA A 81 -3.86 -13.62 -1.96
CA ALA A 81 -3.69 -15.01 -2.36
C ALA A 81 -2.29 -15.51 -1.96
N GLY A 82 -2.12 -16.84 -1.95
CA GLY A 82 -0.85 -17.50 -1.67
C GLY A 82 0.12 -17.56 -2.85
N ASP A 83 -0.30 -17.14 -4.06
CA ASP A 83 0.48 -17.23 -5.30
C ASP A 83 0.27 -16.01 -6.24
N ASP A 84 1.24 -15.72 -7.12
CA ASP A 84 1.17 -14.64 -8.13
C ASP A 84 0.57 -15.07 -9.48
N THR A 85 0.31 -16.35 -9.69
CA THR A 85 -0.25 -16.87 -10.94
C THR A 85 -1.67 -17.40 -10.80
N ASP A 86 -2.13 -17.68 -9.59
CA ASP A 86 -3.48 -18.20 -9.31
C ASP A 86 -4.07 -17.56 -8.04
N SER A 87 -5.15 -16.79 -8.21
CA SER A 87 -5.87 -16.10 -7.13
C SER A 87 -6.52 -17.07 -6.13
N LEU A 88 -6.75 -18.32 -6.52
CA LEU A 88 -7.41 -19.34 -5.72
C LEU A 88 -6.43 -20.15 -4.86
N VAL A 89 -5.12 -19.94 -4.99
CA VAL A 89 -4.15 -20.62 -4.11
C VAL A 89 -4.32 -20.09 -2.69
N PRO A 90 -4.70 -20.94 -1.72
CA PRO A 90 -5.01 -20.49 -0.38
C PRO A 90 -3.75 -20.11 0.40
N ILE A 91 -3.94 -19.25 1.39
CA ILE A 91 -2.95 -19.02 2.44
C ILE A 91 -3.21 -20.04 3.54
N VAL A 92 -2.16 -20.72 4.00
CA VAL A 92 -2.29 -21.90 4.88
C VAL A 92 -1.85 -21.53 6.29
N CYS A 93 -2.79 -21.60 7.22
CA CYS A 93 -2.56 -21.32 8.62
C CYS A 93 -1.89 -22.50 9.36
N PRO A 94 -1.10 -22.24 10.41
CA PRO A 94 -0.64 -23.27 11.34
C PRO A 94 -1.81 -24.08 11.92
N ALA A 95 -1.60 -25.39 12.10
CA ALA A 95 -2.67 -26.35 12.45
C ALA A 95 -3.34 -26.11 13.82
N ASP A 96 -2.71 -25.32 14.69
CA ASP A 96 -3.23 -24.93 16.00
C ASP A 96 -4.10 -23.65 15.97
N SER A 97 -4.22 -23.01 14.82
CA SER A 97 -5.06 -21.82 14.65
C SER A 97 -6.54 -22.17 14.79
N THR A 98 -7.31 -21.27 15.39
CA THR A 98 -8.77 -21.42 15.53
C THR A 98 -9.54 -20.39 14.72
N GLU A 99 -8.90 -19.28 14.35
CA GLU A 99 -9.53 -18.18 13.62
C GLU A 99 -8.51 -17.55 12.66
N ALA A 100 -9.01 -16.86 11.64
CA ALA A 100 -8.19 -16.03 10.76
C ALA A 100 -8.77 -14.62 10.69
N PHE A 101 -7.90 -13.63 10.53
CA PHE A 101 -8.26 -12.22 10.44
C PHE A 101 -7.47 -11.58 9.32
N THR A 102 -8.10 -10.76 8.50
CA THR A 102 -7.35 -9.73 7.78
C THR A 102 -7.14 -8.54 8.71
N PHE A 103 -6.01 -7.87 8.57
CA PHE A 103 -5.63 -6.81 9.50
C PHE A 103 -4.86 -5.68 8.81
N ILE A 104 -4.89 -4.52 9.45
CA ILE A 104 -4.01 -3.38 9.21
C ILE A 104 -3.35 -3.03 10.54
N SER A 105 -2.02 -2.92 10.54
CA SER A 105 -1.27 -2.57 11.74
C SER A 105 -0.05 -1.70 11.44
N ARG A 106 0.48 -1.02 12.45
CA ARG A 106 1.83 -0.44 12.35
C ARG A 106 2.87 -1.55 12.21
N ALA A 107 3.96 -1.25 11.49
CA ALA A 107 5.09 -2.17 11.39
C ALA A 107 5.64 -2.53 12.79
N GLY A 108 5.78 -3.82 13.09
CA GLY A 108 6.14 -4.32 14.43
C GLY A 108 4.96 -4.77 15.28
N SER A 109 3.72 -4.44 14.91
CA SER A 109 2.51 -4.81 15.64
C SER A 109 1.73 -5.98 15.01
N GLU A 110 2.23 -6.59 13.95
CA GLU A 110 1.54 -7.62 13.17
C GLU A 110 1.13 -8.82 14.02
N ARG A 111 1.96 -9.17 15.01
CA ARG A 111 1.74 -10.33 15.91
C ARG A 111 1.09 -9.98 17.25
N THR A 112 0.62 -8.75 17.42
CA THR A 112 0.00 -8.30 18.68
C THR A 112 -1.49 -8.61 18.78
N GLY A 113 -2.06 -9.22 17.73
CA GLY A 113 -3.47 -9.56 17.64
C GLY A 113 -4.36 -8.33 17.60
N ILE A 114 -5.67 -8.57 17.79
CA ILE A 114 -6.70 -7.52 17.74
C ILE A 114 -6.46 -6.33 18.69
N SER A 115 -5.62 -6.50 19.72
CA SER A 115 -5.28 -5.41 20.66
C SER A 115 -4.27 -4.40 20.14
N GLY A 116 -3.51 -4.72 19.10
CA GLY A 116 -2.54 -3.79 18.52
C GLY A 116 -2.73 -3.50 17.03
N TRP A 117 -3.62 -4.23 16.35
CA TRP A 117 -4.09 -3.89 15.02
C TRP A 117 -4.96 -2.64 15.05
N GLN A 118 -4.81 -1.78 14.05
CA GLN A 118 -5.63 -0.56 13.91
C GLN A 118 -6.99 -0.86 13.30
N ALA A 119 -7.04 -1.85 12.40
CA ALA A 119 -8.29 -2.34 11.83
C ALA A 119 -8.13 -3.82 11.48
N TYR A 120 -9.22 -4.57 11.52
CA TYR A 120 -9.26 -6.00 11.22
C TYR A 120 -10.67 -6.44 10.79
N SER A 121 -10.72 -7.59 10.14
CA SER A 121 -11.94 -8.25 9.72
C SER A 121 -11.78 -9.76 9.85
N VAL A 122 -12.84 -10.44 10.26
CA VAL A 122 -12.81 -11.90 10.41
C VAL A 122 -12.72 -12.52 9.02
N SER A 123 -11.82 -13.49 8.87
CA SER A 123 -11.71 -14.34 7.69
C SER A 123 -12.02 -15.79 8.07
N GLY A 124 -12.75 -16.49 7.18
CA GLY A 124 -13.13 -17.88 7.40
C GLY A 124 -12.08 -18.83 6.87
N PHE A 125 -11.95 -20.00 7.53
CA PHE A 125 -11.29 -21.14 6.91
C PHE A 125 -12.20 -21.75 5.85
N ASP A 126 -11.58 -22.26 4.79
CA ASP A 126 -12.23 -23.05 3.76
C ASP A 126 -12.84 -24.31 4.39
N PRO A 127 -14.17 -24.53 4.29
CA PRO A 127 -14.79 -25.76 4.77
C PRO A 127 -14.39 -27.00 3.94
N GLU A 128 -13.86 -26.81 2.72
CA GLU A 128 -13.48 -27.88 1.80
C GLU A 128 -11.98 -27.77 1.41
N PRO A 129 -11.04 -27.81 2.37
CA PRO A 129 -9.64 -27.57 2.08
C PRO A 129 -9.09 -28.61 1.11
N THR A 130 -8.13 -28.19 0.28
CA THR A 130 -7.46 -29.02 -0.73
C THR A 130 -6.89 -30.30 -0.13
N VAL A 131 -6.40 -30.22 1.11
CA VAL A 131 -6.01 -31.37 1.92
C VAL A 131 -6.82 -31.38 3.20
N ALA A 132 -7.51 -32.49 3.45
CA ALA A 132 -8.35 -32.66 4.63
C ALA A 132 -7.59 -32.33 5.94
N GLY A 133 -8.17 -31.45 6.74
CA GLY A 133 -7.61 -31.02 8.02
C GLY A 133 -6.62 -29.84 7.94
N ARG A 134 -6.32 -29.31 6.75
CA ARG A 134 -5.60 -28.03 6.64
C ARG A 134 -6.52 -26.86 6.90
N LEU A 135 -5.96 -25.82 7.51
CA LEU A 135 -6.61 -24.54 7.74
C LEU A 135 -6.23 -23.61 6.58
N GLU A 136 -7.00 -23.69 5.50
CA GLU A 136 -6.80 -22.91 4.29
C GLU A 136 -7.70 -21.67 4.32
N VAL A 137 -7.16 -20.50 3.95
CA VAL A 137 -7.94 -19.27 3.81
C VAL A 137 -7.91 -18.86 2.34
N LEU A 138 -9.06 -18.95 1.66
CA LEU A 138 -9.22 -18.52 0.28
C LEU A 138 -9.71 -17.08 0.20
N LEU A 139 -9.12 -16.33 -0.72
CA LEU A 139 -9.51 -14.96 -1.08
C LEU A 139 -9.77 -14.03 0.12
N PRO A 140 -8.91 -13.99 1.16
CA PRO A 140 -9.12 -13.09 2.27
C PRO A 140 -9.08 -11.63 1.81
N VAL A 141 -10.07 -10.84 2.23
CA VAL A 141 -10.29 -9.47 1.76
C VAL A 141 -9.08 -8.58 2.07
N ALA A 142 -8.54 -7.95 1.04
CA ALA A 142 -7.45 -6.98 1.12
C ALA A 142 -7.93 -5.53 1.02
N SER A 143 -9.18 -5.30 0.59
CA SER A 143 -9.84 -4.00 0.59
C SER A 143 -9.82 -3.41 2.00
N LEU A 144 -9.44 -2.13 2.10
CA LEU A 144 -9.27 -1.49 3.41
C LEU A 144 -10.63 -1.14 4.03
N ASP A 145 -11.64 -0.82 3.21
CA ASP A 145 -12.97 -0.43 3.66
C ASP A 145 -13.78 -1.54 4.38
N TYR A 146 -13.36 -2.80 4.24
CA TYR A 146 -13.93 -3.94 4.96
C TYR A 146 -13.37 -4.14 6.38
N GLN A 147 -12.45 -3.29 6.83
CA GLN A 147 -11.74 -3.43 8.10
C GLN A 147 -12.37 -2.58 9.23
N SER A 148 -12.52 -3.18 10.41
CA SER A 148 -13.16 -2.59 11.60
C SER A 148 -12.27 -2.68 12.85
N ASP A 149 -12.64 -2.04 13.95
CA ASP A 149 -12.02 -2.28 15.27
C ASP A 149 -12.84 -3.26 16.13
N GLY A 150 -13.74 -4.02 15.50
CA GLY A 150 -14.75 -4.85 16.18
C GLY A 150 -16.04 -4.11 16.56
N SER A 151 -16.11 -2.78 16.40
CA SER A 151 -17.30 -1.99 16.72
C SER A 151 -17.67 -0.94 15.68
N LEU A 152 -16.67 -0.35 15.01
CA LEU A 152 -16.82 0.72 14.02
C LEU A 152 -15.89 0.50 12.84
N PRO A 153 -16.18 1.11 11.66
CA PRO A 153 -15.21 1.20 10.57
C PRO A 153 -13.94 1.90 11.07
N ALA A 154 -12.84 1.16 11.18
CA ALA A 154 -11.57 1.67 11.72
C ALA A 154 -10.58 2.03 10.61
N TYR A 155 -10.84 1.56 9.39
CA TYR A 155 -10.04 1.91 8.21
C TYR A 155 -10.04 3.41 7.92
N GLU A 156 -11.10 4.15 8.26
CA GLU A 156 -11.16 5.61 8.08
C GLU A 156 -10.05 6.32 8.85
N ALA A 157 -9.74 5.86 10.06
CA ALA A 157 -8.63 6.39 10.85
C ALA A 157 -7.28 6.08 10.20
N VAL A 158 -7.11 4.88 9.66
CA VAL A 158 -5.91 4.49 8.90
C VAL A 158 -5.72 5.39 7.68
N LEU A 159 -6.77 5.64 6.90
CA LEU A 159 -6.74 6.50 5.71
C LEU A 159 -6.43 7.95 6.04
N ARG A 160 -7.03 8.49 7.11
CA ARG A 160 -6.77 9.85 7.58
C ARG A 160 -5.33 10.00 8.07
N ASP A 161 -4.85 9.06 8.87
CA ASP A 161 -3.52 9.15 9.47
C ASP A 161 -2.41 8.92 8.43
N GLY A 162 -2.66 8.08 7.43
CA GLY A 162 -1.70 7.73 6.38
C GLY A 162 -0.40 7.11 6.92
N GLY A 163 0.59 7.04 6.04
CA GLY A 163 1.93 6.52 6.30
C GLY A 163 2.13 5.07 5.88
N THR A 164 3.12 4.43 6.51
CA THR A 164 3.51 3.05 6.25
C THR A 164 2.80 2.11 7.23
N TRP A 165 2.16 1.09 6.68
CA TRP A 165 1.36 0.11 7.39
C TRP A 165 1.70 -1.30 6.93
N SER A 166 1.40 -2.28 7.76
CA SER A 166 1.39 -3.69 7.40
C SER A 166 -0.06 -4.12 7.22
N ALA A 167 -0.40 -4.69 6.06
CA ALA A 167 -1.71 -5.24 5.79
C ALA A 167 -1.59 -6.69 5.28
N GLY A 168 -2.51 -7.55 5.71
CA GLY A 168 -2.42 -8.97 5.38
C GLY A 168 -3.41 -9.84 6.13
N LEU A 169 -3.02 -11.10 6.30
CA LEU A 169 -3.75 -12.16 6.99
C LEU A 169 -2.98 -12.62 8.24
N ALA A 170 -3.67 -12.71 9.37
CA ALA A 170 -3.18 -13.32 10.59
C ALA A 170 -4.01 -14.55 10.94
N CYS A 171 -3.33 -15.66 11.18
CA CYS A 171 -3.89 -16.86 11.79
C CYS A 171 -3.75 -16.72 13.30
N THR A 172 -4.81 -17.05 14.03
CA THR A 172 -4.89 -16.71 15.45
C THR A 172 -5.54 -17.81 16.28
N THR A 173 -5.34 -17.67 17.59
CA THR A 173 -6.06 -18.36 18.65
C THR A 173 -6.57 -17.33 19.67
N ASP A 174 -7.39 -17.79 20.61
CA ASP A 174 -7.85 -17.01 21.77
C ASP A 174 -8.61 -15.72 21.35
N ALA A 175 -9.60 -15.87 20.45
CA ALA A 175 -10.43 -14.78 19.94
C ALA A 175 -9.61 -13.66 19.26
N GLY A 176 -8.66 -14.05 18.40
CA GLY A 176 -7.79 -13.11 17.69
C GLY A 176 -6.67 -12.47 18.54
N ARG A 177 -6.49 -12.87 19.80
CA ARG A 177 -5.48 -12.25 20.70
C ARG A 177 -4.09 -12.83 20.53
N ALA A 178 -3.97 -14.11 20.19
CA ALA A 178 -2.70 -14.79 20.03
C ALA A 178 -2.47 -15.14 18.56
N VAL A 179 -1.49 -14.51 17.94
CA VAL A 179 -1.16 -14.72 16.51
C VAL A 179 -0.24 -15.93 16.36
N THR A 180 -0.71 -16.98 15.69
CA THR A 180 0.05 -18.21 15.39
C THR A 180 0.80 -18.10 14.06
N GLY A 181 0.28 -17.31 13.12
CA GLY A 181 0.92 -17.00 11.84
C GLY A 181 0.52 -15.62 11.33
N ALA A 182 1.43 -14.91 10.67
CA ALA A 182 1.18 -13.59 10.10
C ALA A 182 1.79 -13.50 8.69
N PHE A 183 0.94 -13.30 7.70
CA PHE A 183 1.29 -13.16 6.30
C PHE A 183 0.90 -11.75 5.85
N TYR A 184 1.84 -10.91 5.47
CA TYR A 184 1.54 -9.50 5.22
C TYR A 184 2.49 -8.83 4.24
N ARG A 185 2.04 -7.68 3.74
CA ARG A 185 2.82 -6.78 2.91
C ARG A 185 2.83 -5.39 3.53
N THR A 186 3.88 -4.65 3.22
CA THR A 186 3.91 -3.23 3.51
C THR A 186 3.01 -2.49 2.53
N VAL A 187 2.18 -1.61 3.08
CA VAL A 187 1.24 -0.77 2.36
C VAL A 187 1.55 0.69 2.67
N GLN A 188 1.61 1.52 1.62
CA GLN A 188 1.78 2.96 1.74
C GLN A 188 0.45 3.65 1.49
N ILE A 189 0.05 4.52 2.42
CA ILE A 189 -1.21 5.26 2.36
C ILE A 189 -0.87 6.74 2.45
N ALA A 190 -1.25 7.51 1.43
CA ALA A 190 -1.21 8.96 1.55
C ALA A 190 -2.39 9.42 2.42
N ALA A 191 -2.11 10.28 3.41
CA ALA A 191 -3.15 10.81 4.30
C ALA A 191 -4.28 11.47 3.48
N ASP A 192 -5.52 11.14 3.82
CA ASP A 192 -6.75 11.61 3.18
C ASP A 192 -6.88 11.29 1.68
N ALA A 193 -6.03 10.43 1.12
CA ALA A 193 -6.01 10.13 -0.31
C ALA A 193 -7.05 9.08 -0.76
N GLY A 194 -7.69 8.38 0.19
CA GLY A 194 -8.63 7.30 -0.09
C GLY A 194 -8.03 6.14 -0.90
N SER A 195 -6.70 6.01 -0.92
CA SER A 195 -5.99 5.06 -1.77
C SER A 195 -4.67 4.60 -1.15
N PHE A 196 -4.17 3.47 -1.64
CA PHE A 196 -2.96 2.83 -1.14
C PHE A 196 -2.13 2.18 -2.25
N THR A 197 -0.84 1.97 -1.98
CA THR A 197 0.07 1.16 -2.81
C THR A 197 0.65 0.03 -1.98
N VAL A 198 1.01 -1.09 -2.61
CA VAL A 198 1.67 -2.22 -1.94
C VAL A 198 3.14 -2.27 -2.35
N ASP A 199 4.04 -2.38 -1.38
CA ASP A 199 5.48 -2.49 -1.64
C ASP A 199 5.80 -3.86 -2.27
N PRO A 200 6.72 -3.97 -3.25
CA PRO A 200 7.05 -5.24 -3.92
C PRO A 200 7.51 -6.37 -2.98
N ILE A 201 7.28 -7.62 -3.38
CA ILE A 201 7.78 -8.81 -2.65
C ILE A 201 9.30 -8.83 -2.70
N GLY A 202 9.93 -9.07 -1.55
CA GLY A 202 11.39 -9.27 -1.47
C GLY A 202 12.22 -7.99 -1.35
N GLY A 203 11.59 -6.89 -0.92
CA GLY A 203 12.16 -5.55 -0.76
C GLY A 203 13.68 -5.48 -0.51
N LYS A 204 14.42 -5.26 -1.60
CA LYS A 204 15.59 -4.40 -1.68
C LYS A 204 15.39 -3.39 -2.78
#